data_AF-A0A497NAZ1-F1
#
_entry.id   AF-A0A497NAZ1-F1
#
_cell.length_a   1.000
_cell.length_b   1.000
_cell.length_c   1.000
_cell.angle_alpha   90.00
_cell.angle_beta   90.00
_cell.angle_gamma   90.00
#
_symmetry.space_group_name_H-M   'P 1'
#
loop_
_entity.id
_entity.type
_entity.pdbx_description
1 polymer ?
#
loop_
_entity_poly.entity_id
_entity_poly.type
_entity_poly.pdbx_seq_one_letter_code
_entity_poly.pdbx_strand_id
1 'polypeptide(L)' 'MTPYGWVGKILRVDLTDNRITEEDTLKLAERFIGGRGIAAWIGWRE' A
#
# COMPACT_ATOMS: atom_id res chain seq x y z
N MET A 1 7.03 17.16 -0.05
CA MET A 1 6.97 17.07 1.43
C MET A 1 7.46 15.68 1.80
N THR A 2 8.41 15.54 2.72
CA THR A 2 8.87 14.22 3.16
C THR A 2 7.78 13.62 4.06
N PRO A 3 7.23 12.43 3.74
CA PRO A 3 6.26 11.81 4.63
C PRO A 3 6.95 11.39 5.93
N TYR A 4 6.32 11.68 7.07
CA TYR A 4 6.72 11.20 8.39
C TYR A 4 5.68 10.19 8.89
N GLY A 5 6.13 9.16 9.62
CA GLY A 5 5.27 8.06 10.08
C GLY A 5 5.10 6.94 9.05
N TRP A 6 4.64 7.26 7.83
CA TRP A 6 4.48 6.29 6.75
C TRP A 6 5.67 6.25 5.79
N VAL A 7 6.11 5.04 5.44
CA VAL A 7 7.09 4.82 4.35
C VAL A 7 6.51 5.23 2.99
N GLY A 8 5.19 5.22 2.85
CA GLY A 8 4.48 5.66 1.64
C GLY A 8 4.48 4.64 0.50
N LYS A 9 4.88 3.39 0.78
CA LYS A 9 4.94 2.31 -0.20
C LYS A 9 4.48 0.99 0.40
N ILE A 10 3.92 0.11 -0.43
CA ILE A 10 3.73 -1.30 -0.13
C ILE A 10 4.49 -2.16 -1.14
N LEU A 11 4.99 -3.30 -0.67
CA LEU A 11 5.59 -4.31 -1.52
C LEU A 11 4.47 -5.18 -2.11
N ARG A 12 4.48 -5.35 -3.43
CA ARG A 12 3.62 -6.28 -4.15
C ARG A 12 4.47 -7.45 -4.60
N VAL A 13 4.08 -8.64 -4.17
CA VAL A 13 4.79 -9.89 -4.48
C VAL A 13 3.85 -10.81 -5.23
N ASP A 14 4.19 -11.09 -6.48
CA ASP A 14 3.55 -12.12 -7.29
C ASP A 14 4.37 -13.42 -7.16
N LEU A 15 3.75 -14.44 -6.57
CA LEU A 15 4.38 -15.75 -6.34
C LEU A 15 4.32 -16.67 -7.56
N THR A 16 3.46 -16.39 -8.53
CA THR A 16 3.35 -17.16 -9.78
C THR A 16 4.50 -16.83 -10.71
N ASP A 17 4.76 -15.54 -10.91
CA ASP A 17 5.80 -15.04 -11.83
C ASP A 17 7.10 -14.63 -11.13
N ASN A 18 7.19 -14.86 -9.81
CA ASN A 18 8.33 -14.47 -8.97
C ASN A 18 8.70 -12.99 -9.13
N ARG A 19 7.69 -12.11 -9.20
CA ARG A 19 7.83 -10.69 -9.48
C ARG A 19 7.61 -9.87 -8.22
N ILE A 20 8.50 -8.90 -8.00
CA ILE A 20 8.41 -7.94 -6.90
C ILE A 20 8.25 -6.54 -7.50
N THR A 21 7.26 -5.79 -7.01
CA THR A 21 7.04 -4.39 -7.39
C THR A 21 6.69 -3.56 -6.15
N GLU A 22 6.79 -2.23 -6.28
CA GLU A 22 6.39 -1.28 -5.24
C GLU A 22 5.17 -0.49 -5.71
N GLU A 23 4.22 -0.25 -4.81
CA GLU A 23 3.06 0.63 -5.07
C GLU A 23 3.07 1.80 -4.08
N ASP A 24 2.85 3.03 -4.58
CA ASP A 24 2.68 4.23 -3.75
C ASP A 24 1.38 4.15 -2.94
N THR A 25 1.49 4.34 -1.63
CA THR A 25 0.36 4.28 -0.70
C THR A 25 0.11 5.55 0.08
N LEU A 26 0.79 6.67 -0.23
CA LEU A 26 0.59 7.92 0.52
C LEU A 26 -0.84 8.43 0.41
N LYS A 27 -1.44 8.36 -0.78
CA LYS A 27 -2.86 8.72 -0.98
C LYS A 27 -3.82 7.86 -0.16
N LEU A 28 -3.43 6.62 0.13
CA LEU A 28 -4.23 5.70 0.95
C LEU A 28 -4.01 5.96 2.45
N ALA A 29 -2.79 6.31 2.85
CA ALA A 29 -2.48 6.72 4.20
C ALA A 29 -3.26 7.99 4.59
N GLU A 30 -3.37 8.97 3.69
CA GLU A 30 -4.18 10.19 3.91
C GLU A 30 -5.67 9.87 4.14
N ARG A 31 -6.22 8.88 3.41
CA ARG A 31 -7.66 8.57 3.45
C ARG A 31 -8.04 7.56 4.53
N PHE A 32 -7.16 6.60 4.81
CA PHE A 32 -7.47 5.42 5.61
C PHE A 32 -6.55 5.21 6.80
N ILE A 33 -5.59 6.11 7.03
CA ILE A 33 -4.59 6.10 8.11
C ILE A 33 -3.60 4.93 8.00
N GLY A 34 -4.04 3.70 7.79
CA GLY A 34 -3.14 2.54 7.73
C GLY A 34 -3.83 1.25 8.14
N GLY A 35 -3.01 0.20 8.28
CA GLY A 35 -3.43 -1.10 8.79
C GLY A 35 -4.72 -1.60 8.14
N ARG A 36 -5.76 -1.78 8.97
CA ARG A 36 -7.07 -2.30 8.54
C ARG A 36 -7.75 -1.46 7.46
N GLY A 37 -7.61 -0.13 7.50
CA GLY A 37 -8.28 0.74 6.54
C GLY A 37 -7.71 0.58 5.12
N ILE A 38 -6.38 0.57 5.00
CA ILE A 38 -5.69 0.33 3.72
C ILE A 38 -5.94 -1.11 3.25
N ALA A 39 -5.85 -2.10 4.15
CA ALA A 39 -6.09 -3.50 3.79
C ALA A 39 -7.51 -3.75 3.25
N ALA A 40 -8.52 -3.16 3.88
CA ALA A 40 -9.91 -3.28 3.42
C ALA A 40 -10.12 -2.60 2.05
N TRP A 41 -9.48 -1.45 1.81
CA TRP A 41 -9.55 -0.80 0.49
C TRP A 41 -8.88 -1.61 -0.61
N ILE A 42 -7.72 -2.21 -0.32
CA ILE A 42 -7.02 -3.11 -1.26
C ILE A 42 -7.94 -4.28 -1.62
N GLY A 43 -8.52 -4.95 -0.61
CA GLY A 43 -9.42 -6.09 -0.84
C GLY A 43 -10.76 -5.75 -1.48
N TRP A 44 -11.17 -4.47 -1.50
CA TRP A 44 -12.34 -4.02 -2.26
C TRP A 44 -12.01 -3.68 -3.73
N ARG A 45 -10.81 -3.15 -3.98
CA ARG A 45 -10.38 -2.67 -5.30
C ARG A 45 -9.96 -3.82 -6.23
N GLU A 46 -9.34 -4.86 -5.67
CA GLU A 46 -8.81 -6.04 -6.36
C GLU A 46 -9.82 -7.18 -6.40
#